data_AF-A0A9W8JIV5-F1
#
_entry.id   AF-A0A9W8JIV5-F1
#
_cell.length_a   1.000
_cell.length_b   1.000
_cell.length_c   1.000
_cell.angle_alpha   90.00
_cell.angle_beta   90.00
_cell.angle_gamma   90.00
#
_symmetry.space_group_name_H-M   'P 1'
#
loop_
_entity.id
_entity.type
_entity.pdbx_description
1 polymer ?
#
loop_
_entity_poly.entity_id
_entity_poly.type
_entity_poly.pdbx_seq_one_letter_code
_entity_poly.pdbx_strand_id
1 'polypeptide(L)'
;MTRADEFFGDNHSFNQTLFDKFVDFSNRFGGGFYNLTVAGELRFSRIQDSIATNPQFSFKNVRYLTAYGETVFPINLFVDGRQTERKLSMDHAASFFRDMRFPPDFHRAAQPSSGAGVEQVIAAYPWLPGANADGKVNNYVVDPTSANFTDPCSLYRFVLGSVQELYPSPTGILRRNLVKNLHYWYTGAFAPAGCPEQFPYGQS
;
A
#
# COMPACT_ATOMS: atom_id res chain seq x y z
N MET A 1 -1.53 0.80 -8.60
CA MET A 1 -0.92 0.10 -9.75
C MET A 1 -1.91 -0.02 -10.89
N THR A 2 -3.11 -0.57 -10.64
CA THR A 2 -4.13 -0.83 -11.68
C THR A 2 -5.43 -0.02 -11.48
N ARG A 3 -5.43 0.93 -10.53
CA ARG A 3 -6.51 1.86 -10.20
C ARG A 3 -5.97 3.29 -10.35
N ALA A 4 -6.83 4.21 -10.80
CA ALA A 4 -6.48 5.63 -10.93
C ALA A 4 -6.50 6.34 -9.58
N ASP A 5 -5.97 7.56 -9.53
CA ASP A 5 -6.09 8.42 -8.37
C ASP A 5 -7.51 8.99 -8.28
N GLU A 6 -8.04 9.17 -7.07
CA GLU A 6 -9.40 9.68 -6.82
C GLU A 6 -9.69 11.01 -7.52
N PHE A 7 -8.67 11.87 -7.67
CA PHE A 7 -8.78 13.14 -8.38
C PHE A 7 -9.34 12.98 -9.81
N PHE A 8 -9.14 11.82 -10.45
CA PHE A 8 -9.66 11.52 -11.79
C PHE A 8 -11.06 10.87 -11.78
N GLY A 9 -11.69 10.72 -10.62
CA GLY A 9 -13.10 10.35 -10.45
C GLY A 9 -13.41 8.87 -10.14
N ASP A 10 -12.48 7.94 -10.39
CA ASP A 10 -12.67 6.52 -10.07
C ASP A 10 -11.37 5.90 -9.51
N ASN A 11 -11.35 5.70 -8.19
CA ASN A 11 -10.21 5.14 -7.46
C ASN A 11 -10.24 3.62 -7.23
N HIS A 12 -11.28 2.92 -7.68
CA HIS A 12 -11.54 1.53 -7.25
C HIS A 12 -11.68 0.56 -8.41
N SER A 13 -12.22 1.00 -9.55
CA SER A 13 -12.38 0.14 -10.73
C SER A 13 -11.03 -0.23 -11.34
N PHE A 14 -10.99 -1.40 -11.95
CA PHE A 14 -9.86 -1.79 -12.78
C PHE A 14 -9.70 -0.81 -13.95
N ASN A 15 -8.48 -0.31 -14.16
CA ASN A 15 -8.14 0.59 -15.25
C ASN A 15 -7.23 -0.12 -16.25
N GLN A 16 -7.74 -0.36 -17.47
CA GLN A 16 -7.02 -1.10 -18.51
C GLN A 16 -5.71 -0.40 -18.90
N THR A 17 -5.69 0.92 -19.08
CA THR A 17 -4.47 1.66 -19.45
C THR A 17 -3.37 1.51 -18.40
N LEU A 18 -3.73 1.53 -17.11
CA LEU A 18 -2.76 1.30 -16.03
C LEU A 18 -2.30 -0.16 -15.95
N PHE A 19 -3.16 -1.12 -16.32
CA PHE A 19 -2.77 -2.51 -16.43
C PHE A 19 -1.89 -2.77 -17.66
N ASP A 20 -2.13 -2.11 -18.78
CA ASP A 20 -1.26 -2.17 -19.96
C ASP A 20 0.13 -1.63 -19.61
N LYS A 21 0.22 -0.56 -18.80
CA LYS A 21 1.49 -0.07 -18.24
C LYS A 21 2.15 -1.12 -17.32
N PHE A 22 1.36 -1.83 -16.50
CA PHE A 22 1.87 -2.94 -15.68
C PHE A 22 2.47 -4.06 -16.55
N VAL A 23 1.82 -4.41 -17.66
CA VAL A 23 2.30 -5.40 -18.65
C VAL A 23 3.57 -4.90 -19.34
N ASP A 24 3.60 -3.65 -19.82
CA ASP A 24 4.78 -3.04 -20.44
C ASP A 24 6.01 -3.10 -19.52
N PHE A 25 5.85 -2.70 -18.26
CA PHE A 25 6.92 -2.76 -17.27
C PHE A 25 7.36 -4.20 -16.98
N SER A 26 6.42 -5.16 -16.95
CA SER A 26 6.73 -6.57 -16.79
C SER A 26 7.53 -7.12 -17.97
N ASN A 27 7.22 -6.71 -19.20
CA ASN A 27 7.98 -7.06 -20.40
C ASN A 27 9.40 -6.48 -20.36
N ARG A 28 9.52 -5.19 -20.04
CA ARG A 28 10.80 -4.45 -20.07
C ARG A 28 11.76 -4.84 -18.96
N PHE A 29 11.26 -5.07 -17.76
CA PHE A 29 12.10 -5.24 -16.56
C PHE A 29 11.99 -6.63 -15.91
N GLY A 30 11.02 -7.45 -16.34
CA GLY A 30 10.74 -8.76 -15.74
C GLY A 30 10.72 -9.93 -16.71
N GLY A 31 11.09 -9.72 -17.98
CA GLY A 31 11.07 -10.76 -19.01
C GLY A 31 9.67 -11.31 -19.26
N GLY A 32 8.64 -10.48 -19.14
CA GLY A 32 7.23 -10.85 -19.33
C GLY A 32 6.50 -11.23 -18.03
N PHE A 33 7.19 -11.21 -16.89
CA PHE A 33 6.60 -11.51 -15.58
C PHE A 33 6.67 -10.31 -14.66
N TYR A 34 5.72 -10.20 -13.73
CA TYR A 34 5.81 -9.26 -12.63
C TYR A 34 6.63 -9.87 -11.49
N ASN A 35 7.67 -9.15 -11.06
CA ASN A 35 8.60 -9.56 -10.00
C ASN A 35 9.05 -8.32 -9.19
N LEU A 36 9.97 -8.49 -8.23
CA LEU A 36 10.40 -7.40 -7.35
C LEU A 36 11.07 -6.24 -8.10
N THR A 37 11.81 -6.52 -9.17
CA THR A 37 12.40 -5.49 -10.04
C THR A 37 11.31 -4.65 -10.70
N VAL A 38 10.32 -5.31 -11.30
CA VAL A 38 9.17 -4.63 -11.94
C VAL A 38 8.38 -3.81 -10.91
N ALA A 39 8.23 -4.33 -9.69
CA ALA A 39 7.55 -3.63 -8.61
C ALA A 39 8.23 -2.30 -8.26
N GLY A 40 9.57 -2.27 -8.21
CA GLY A 40 10.36 -1.05 -8.00
C GLY A 40 10.13 -0.01 -9.10
N GLU A 41 10.34 -0.42 -10.35
CA GLU A 41 10.18 0.43 -11.54
C GLU A 41 8.77 1.01 -11.65
N LEU A 42 7.76 0.15 -11.53
CA LEU A 42 6.36 0.57 -11.67
C LEU A 42 5.91 1.45 -10.51
N ARG A 43 6.34 1.16 -9.28
CA ARG A 43 6.03 2.00 -8.11
C ARG A 43 6.55 3.41 -8.32
N PHE A 44 7.82 3.55 -8.70
CA PHE A 44 8.43 4.85 -8.95
C PHE A 44 7.73 5.58 -10.09
N SER A 45 7.50 4.91 -11.21
CA SER A 45 6.81 5.51 -12.35
C SER A 45 5.40 5.99 -11.99
N ARG A 46 4.65 5.23 -11.19
CA ARG A 46 3.31 5.66 -10.74
C ARG A 46 3.35 6.87 -9.82
N ILE A 47 4.37 7.02 -8.98
CA ILE A 47 4.58 8.23 -8.18
C ILE A 47 4.81 9.43 -9.10
N GLN A 48 5.71 9.28 -10.09
CA GLN A 48 6.03 10.36 -11.02
C GLN A 48 4.81 10.80 -11.85
N ASP A 49 4.04 9.86 -12.39
CA ASP A 49 2.81 10.19 -13.12
C ASP A 49 1.86 11.04 -12.26
N SER A 50 1.64 10.65 -11.00
CA SER A 50 0.72 11.35 -10.11
C SER A 50 1.25 12.73 -9.71
N ILE A 51 2.57 12.88 -9.50
CA ILE A 51 3.19 14.20 -9.33
C ILE A 51 2.91 15.10 -10.53
N ALA A 52 3.04 14.55 -11.75
CA ALA A 52 2.92 15.30 -12.99
C ALA A 52 1.48 15.64 -13.39
N THR A 53 0.48 14.90 -12.90
CA THR A 53 -0.90 14.98 -13.41
C THR A 53 -1.96 15.22 -12.36
N ASN A 54 -1.68 14.94 -11.08
CA ASN A 54 -2.64 15.09 -9.99
C ASN A 54 -2.25 16.25 -9.05
N PRO A 55 -2.89 17.43 -9.14
CA PRO A 55 -2.60 18.57 -8.26
C PRO A 55 -2.92 18.32 -6.78
N GLN A 56 -3.69 17.27 -6.46
CA GLN A 56 -4.05 16.84 -5.11
C GLN A 56 -3.31 15.57 -4.69
N PHE A 57 -2.24 15.20 -5.39
CA PHE A 57 -1.49 13.98 -5.10
C PHE A 57 -0.97 13.99 -3.65
N SER A 58 -1.31 12.95 -2.89
CA SER A 58 -0.83 12.74 -1.53
C SER A 58 -0.21 11.36 -1.39
N PHE A 59 1.03 11.33 -0.90
CA PHE A 59 1.85 10.13 -0.75
C PHE A 59 2.58 10.14 0.60
N LYS A 60 1.79 10.15 1.67
CA LYS A 60 2.26 10.23 3.05
C LYS A 60 1.47 9.32 3.99
N ASN A 61 1.95 9.20 5.22
CA ASN A 61 1.33 8.46 6.32
C ASN A 61 1.00 7.01 5.94
N VAL A 62 -0.25 6.57 6.21
CA VAL A 62 -0.74 5.23 5.87
C VAL A 62 -0.49 4.93 4.39
N ARG A 63 -0.80 5.87 3.49
CA ARG A 63 -0.75 5.62 2.04
C ARG A 63 0.68 5.41 1.55
N TYR A 64 1.65 6.14 2.10
CA TYR A 64 3.06 5.94 1.78
C TYR A 64 3.49 4.50 2.08
N LEU A 65 3.18 4.00 3.29
CA LEU A 65 3.55 2.65 3.70
C LEU A 65 2.82 1.56 2.90
N THR A 66 1.49 1.65 2.78
CA THR A 66 0.73 0.60 2.09
C THR A 66 1.01 0.60 0.60
N ALA A 67 1.28 1.74 -0.04
CA ALA A 67 1.58 1.77 -1.46
C ALA A 67 2.85 1.00 -1.81
N TYR A 68 3.88 0.99 -0.96
CA TYR A 68 5.03 0.11 -1.16
C TYR A 68 4.69 -1.35 -0.83
N GLY A 69 4.03 -1.63 0.30
CA GLY A 69 3.66 -3.02 0.66
C GLY A 69 2.78 -3.71 -0.39
N GLU A 70 1.82 -2.98 -0.95
CA GLU A 70 0.88 -3.47 -1.97
C GLU A 70 1.57 -3.88 -3.28
N THR A 71 2.78 -3.40 -3.58
CA THR A 71 3.48 -3.78 -4.83
C THR A 71 4.07 -5.18 -4.75
N VAL A 72 4.33 -5.70 -3.56
CA VAL A 72 4.88 -7.06 -3.40
C VAL A 72 3.81 -8.12 -3.17
N PHE A 73 2.57 -7.72 -2.87
CA PHE A 73 1.45 -8.66 -2.71
C PHE A 73 1.20 -9.53 -3.95
N PRO A 74 1.23 -9.03 -5.21
CA PRO A 74 1.06 -9.90 -6.37
C PRO A 74 2.12 -11.00 -6.46
N ILE A 75 3.35 -10.70 -6.05
CA ILE A 75 4.47 -11.65 -6.06
C ILE A 75 4.30 -12.70 -4.96
N ASN A 76 3.83 -12.26 -3.79
CA ASN A 76 3.77 -13.08 -2.59
C ASN A 76 2.48 -13.90 -2.47
N LEU A 77 1.40 -13.45 -3.10
CA LEU A 77 0.05 -13.97 -2.87
C LEU A 77 -0.65 -14.42 -4.17
N PHE A 78 -0.26 -13.93 -5.35
CA PHE A 78 -0.91 -14.28 -6.62
C PHE A 78 -0.10 -15.27 -7.46
N VAL A 79 1.16 -15.51 -7.11
CA VAL A 79 1.96 -16.62 -7.68
C VAL A 79 1.44 -17.92 -7.10
N ASP A 80 1.23 -18.94 -7.95
CA ASP A 80 0.79 -20.26 -7.50
C ASP A 80 1.81 -20.83 -6.51
N GLY A 81 1.32 -21.31 -5.36
CA GLY A 81 2.16 -21.73 -4.23
C GLY A 81 3.06 -22.93 -4.51
N ARG A 82 2.90 -23.62 -5.64
CA ARG A 82 3.81 -24.68 -6.11
C ARG A 82 5.02 -24.11 -6.86
N GLN A 83 4.96 -22.86 -7.32
CA GLN A 83 6.05 -22.19 -8.01
C GLN A 83 7.01 -21.52 -7.03
N THR A 84 8.30 -21.73 -7.22
CA THR A 84 9.35 -21.20 -6.33
C THR A 84 10.00 -19.91 -6.86
N GLU A 85 9.82 -19.57 -8.13
CA GLU A 85 10.51 -18.44 -8.77
C GLU A 85 10.00 -17.05 -8.40
N ARG A 86 8.85 -16.95 -7.70
CA ARG A 86 8.24 -15.68 -7.27
C ARG A 86 8.08 -14.67 -8.43
N LYS A 87 7.55 -15.14 -9.56
CA LYS A 87 7.27 -14.35 -10.76
C LYS A 87 5.82 -14.58 -11.17
N LEU A 88 5.04 -13.51 -11.27
CA LEU A 88 3.62 -13.58 -11.63
C LEU A 88 3.45 -13.39 -13.14
N SER A 89 2.80 -14.34 -13.81
CA SER A 89 2.46 -14.22 -15.24
C SER A 89 1.36 -13.17 -15.47
N MET A 90 1.32 -12.60 -16.67
CA MET A 90 0.31 -11.58 -17.01
C MET A 90 -1.12 -12.13 -17.03
N ASP A 91 -1.30 -13.40 -17.41
CA ASP A 91 -2.61 -14.06 -17.37
C ASP A 91 -3.13 -14.19 -15.94
N HIS A 92 -2.28 -14.63 -15.01
CA HIS A 92 -2.65 -14.69 -13.60
C HIS A 92 -2.88 -13.28 -13.05
N ALA A 93 -2.02 -12.31 -13.37
CA ALA A 93 -2.21 -10.92 -12.97
C ALA A 93 -3.55 -10.36 -13.44
N ALA A 94 -3.96 -10.62 -14.69
CA ALA A 94 -5.26 -10.21 -15.23
C ALA A 94 -6.41 -10.89 -14.49
N SER A 95 -6.32 -12.20 -14.25
CA SER A 95 -7.32 -12.96 -13.50
C SER A 95 -7.59 -12.35 -12.12
N PHE A 96 -6.55 -11.93 -11.39
CA PHE A 96 -6.70 -11.27 -10.10
C PHE A 96 -7.16 -9.81 -10.19
N PHE A 97 -6.47 -8.98 -10.99
CA PHE A 97 -6.70 -7.52 -10.98
C PHE A 97 -7.97 -7.09 -11.70
N ARG A 98 -8.31 -7.76 -12.81
CA ARG A 98 -9.45 -7.46 -13.68
C ARG A 98 -10.65 -8.33 -13.32
N ASP A 99 -10.43 -9.65 -13.26
CA ASP A 99 -11.53 -10.62 -13.19
C ASP A 99 -11.91 -11.00 -11.75
N MET A 100 -11.12 -10.56 -10.76
CA MET A 100 -11.29 -10.90 -9.33
C MET A 100 -11.45 -12.41 -9.11
N ARG A 101 -10.69 -13.20 -9.87
CA ARG A 101 -10.83 -14.64 -9.98
C ARG A 101 -9.48 -15.32 -9.77
N PHE A 102 -9.47 -16.40 -9.00
CA PHE A 102 -8.32 -17.29 -8.95
C PHE A 102 -8.12 -18.03 -10.28
N PRO A 103 -6.88 -18.17 -10.78
CA PRO A 103 -6.58 -19.04 -11.91
C PRO A 103 -7.09 -20.48 -11.68
N PRO A 104 -7.40 -21.25 -12.74
CA PRO A 104 -7.73 -22.66 -12.60
C PRO A 104 -6.63 -23.43 -11.85
N ASP A 105 -7.01 -24.30 -10.93
CA ASP A 105 -6.09 -25.10 -10.09
C ASP A 105 -5.09 -24.24 -9.27
N PHE A 106 -5.43 -22.99 -8.96
CA PHE A 106 -4.57 -22.11 -8.17
C PHE A 106 -4.38 -22.62 -6.73
N HIS A 107 -3.12 -22.77 -6.32
CA HIS A 107 -2.75 -23.05 -4.95
C HIS A 107 -2.27 -21.79 -4.24
N ARG A 108 -2.78 -21.52 -3.03
CA ARG A 108 -2.31 -20.41 -2.20
C ARG A 108 -0.82 -20.57 -1.86
N ALA A 109 -0.17 -19.46 -1.50
CA ALA A 109 1.22 -19.46 -1.02
C ALA A 109 1.46 -20.52 0.06
N ALA A 110 2.60 -21.21 -0.01
CA ALA A 110 2.93 -22.33 0.86
C ALA A 110 3.16 -21.92 2.34
N GLN A 111 3.41 -20.62 2.59
CA GLN A 111 3.64 -20.06 3.92
C GLN A 111 2.89 -18.73 4.08
N PRO A 112 2.50 -18.34 5.31
CA PRO A 112 1.96 -17.01 5.57
C PRO A 112 2.92 -15.92 5.07
N SER A 113 2.42 -14.98 4.29
CA SER A 113 3.22 -13.91 3.69
C SER A 113 2.40 -12.62 3.55
N SER A 114 3.10 -11.50 3.37
CA SER A 114 2.52 -10.18 3.14
C SER A 114 3.52 -9.30 2.38
N GLY A 115 4.25 -8.43 3.09
CA GLY A 115 5.18 -7.44 2.55
C GLY A 115 6.61 -7.94 2.32
N ALA A 116 6.87 -9.25 2.29
CA ALA A 116 8.22 -9.78 2.13
C ALA A 116 8.86 -9.34 0.80
N GLY A 117 10.03 -8.69 0.84
CA GLY A 117 10.71 -8.14 -0.34
C GLY A 117 10.46 -6.65 -0.57
N VAL A 118 9.63 -5.99 0.25
CA VAL A 118 9.32 -4.56 0.10
C VAL A 118 10.56 -3.67 0.22
N GLU A 119 11.56 -4.09 0.99
CA GLU A 119 12.83 -3.39 1.14
C GLU A 119 13.57 -3.24 -0.20
N GLN A 120 13.44 -4.21 -1.12
CA GLN A 120 14.04 -4.13 -2.46
C GLN A 120 13.32 -3.11 -3.34
N VAL A 121 11.99 -3.01 -3.21
CA VAL A 121 11.18 -2.01 -3.93
C VAL A 121 11.52 -0.60 -3.44
N ILE A 122 11.68 -0.42 -2.13
CA ILE A 122 12.08 0.86 -1.52
C ILE A 122 13.50 1.23 -1.96
N ALA A 123 14.43 0.27 -1.96
CA ALA A 123 15.82 0.49 -2.32
C ALA A 123 16.05 0.79 -3.80
N ALA A 124 15.17 0.33 -4.70
CA ALA A 124 15.27 0.61 -6.14
C ALA A 124 15.23 2.12 -6.43
N TYR A 125 14.29 2.82 -5.80
CA TYR A 125 14.11 4.27 -5.93
C TYR A 125 13.65 4.87 -4.59
N PRO A 126 14.58 5.20 -3.68
CA PRO A 126 14.24 5.78 -2.38
C PRO A 126 13.45 7.08 -2.56
N TRP A 127 12.28 7.18 -1.93
CA TRP A 127 11.40 8.33 -2.04
C TRP A 127 10.91 8.77 -0.65
N LEU A 128 10.81 10.07 -0.41
CA LEU A 128 10.32 10.62 0.85
C LEU A 128 8.81 10.87 0.81
N PRO A 129 8.09 10.66 1.92
CA PRO A 129 6.66 10.94 1.99
C PRO A 129 6.36 12.44 1.83
N GLY A 130 5.24 12.75 1.21
CA GLY A 130 4.89 14.13 0.86
C GLY A 130 3.60 14.24 0.06
N ALA A 131 3.40 15.39 -0.57
CA ALA A 131 2.24 15.67 -1.40
C ALA A 131 2.54 16.79 -2.40
N ASN A 132 1.77 16.86 -3.50
CA ASN A 132 1.72 18.08 -4.29
C ASN A 132 1.07 19.20 -3.48
N ALA A 133 1.68 20.39 -3.50
CA ALA A 133 1.25 21.57 -2.74
C ALA A 133 0.53 22.61 -3.62
N ASP A 134 -0.24 23.48 -2.96
CA ASP A 134 -0.95 24.62 -3.56
C ASP A 134 -1.94 24.26 -4.68
N GLY A 135 -2.40 23.00 -4.72
CA GLY A 135 -3.28 22.52 -5.78
C GLY A 135 -2.62 22.55 -7.16
N LYS A 136 -1.29 22.37 -7.24
CA LYS A 136 -0.52 22.37 -8.49
C LYS A 136 0.19 21.04 -8.73
N VAL A 137 0.25 20.64 -9.99
CA VAL A 137 1.10 19.54 -10.44
C VAL A 137 2.56 19.94 -10.41
N ASN A 138 3.47 18.96 -10.36
CA ASN A 138 4.92 19.14 -10.33
C ASN A 138 5.41 20.02 -9.16
N ASN A 139 4.69 19.99 -8.04
CA ASN A 139 4.99 20.79 -6.84
C ASN A 139 5.05 19.90 -5.59
N TYR A 140 5.76 18.78 -5.68
CA TYR A 140 5.82 17.79 -4.60
C TYR A 140 6.68 18.31 -3.44
N VAL A 141 6.08 18.45 -2.27
CA VAL A 141 6.71 18.91 -1.04
C VAL A 141 6.78 17.74 -0.05
N VAL A 142 7.97 17.51 0.50
CA VAL A 142 8.21 16.49 1.53
C VAL A 142 7.49 16.89 2.82
N ASP A 143 6.83 15.93 3.45
CA ASP A 143 6.18 16.09 4.76
C ASP A 143 7.05 15.43 5.85
N PRO A 144 7.84 16.22 6.61
CA PRO A 144 8.73 15.67 7.63
C PRO A 144 7.98 15.07 8.83
N THR A 145 6.67 15.32 8.95
CA THR A 145 5.83 14.78 10.03
C THR A 145 5.18 13.45 9.64
N SER A 146 5.30 13.04 8.38
CA SER A 146 4.70 11.81 7.88
C SER A 146 5.27 10.56 8.55
N ALA A 147 4.40 9.56 8.74
CA ALA A 147 4.86 8.20 9.02
C ALA A 147 5.77 7.67 7.90
N ASN A 148 6.74 6.82 8.26
CA ASN A 148 7.76 6.29 7.36
C ASN A 148 8.25 4.90 7.81
N PHE A 149 9.16 4.30 7.03
CA PHE A 149 9.68 2.95 7.29
C PHE A 149 10.76 2.86 8.38
N THR A 150 11.32 3.98 8.84
CA THR A 150 12.40 3.99 9.85
C THR A 150 11.86 4.13 11.28
N ASP A 151 10.64 4.65 11.45
CA ASP A 151 9.91 4.67 12.72
C ASP A 151 8.60 3.89 12.59
N PRO A 152 8.56 2.58 12.94
CA PRO A 152 7.35 1.77 12.82
C PRO A 152 6.19 2.28 13.70
N CYS A 153 6.47 3.06 14.74
CA CYS A 153 5.46 3.59 15.64
C CYS A 153 4.87 4.92 15.14
N SER A 154 5.48 5.56 14.14
CA SER A 154 4.95 6.78 13.52
C SER A 154 3.58 6.58 12.89
N LEU A 155 3.38 5.43 12.21
CA LEU A 155 2.08 5.05 11.65
C LEU A 155 1.03 4.86 12.75
N TYR A 156 1.41 4.19 13.84
CA TYR A 156 0.53 3.96 14.99
C TYR A 156 -0.01 5.29 15.52
N ARG A 157 0.89 6.24 15.81
CA ARG A 157 0.54 7.57 16.32
C ARG A 157 -0.32 8.35 15.32
N PHE A 158 0.01 8.31 14.03
CA PHE A 158 -0.78 8.98 13.00
C PHE A 158 -2.23 8.49 12.98
N VAL A 159 -2.45 7.18 12.92
CA VAL A 159 -3.81 6.62 12.85
C VAL A 159 -4.60 6.90 14.13
N LEU A 160 -3.97 6.85 15.30
CA LEU A 160 -4.65 7.24 16.54
C LEU A 160 -5.13 8.69 16.50
N GLY A 161 -4.29 9.61 16.00
CA GLY A 161 -4.67 11.00 15.77
C GLY A 161 -5.86 11.11 14.81
N SER A 162 -5.82 10.43 13.66
CA SER A 162 -6.93 10.42 12.70
C SER A 162 -8.22 9.82 13.29
N VAL A 163 -8.12 8.78 14.12
CA VAL A 163 -9.28 8.20 14.81
C VAL A 163 -9.88 9.19 15.81
N GLN A 164 -9.07 9.98 16.52
CA GLN A 164 -9.54 11.05 17.41
C GLN A 164 -10.19 12.20 16.66
N GLU A 165 -9.70 12.55 15.46
CA GLU A 165 -10.35 13.55 14.61
C GLU A 165 -11.73 13.09 14.12
N LEU A 166 -11.86 11.81 13.75
CA LEU A 166 -13.14 11.23 13.32
C LEU A 166 -14.13 11.04 14.49
N TYR A 167 -13.62 10.73 15.68
CA TYR A 167 -14.42 10.46 16.87
C TYR A 167 -13.89 11.26 18.08
N PRO A 168 -14.12 12.58 18.13
CA PRO A 168 -13.52 13.43 19.17
C PRO A 168 -14.12 13.21 20.56
N SER A 169 -15.36 12.74 20.66
CA SER A 169 -16.05 12.52 21.95
C SER A 169 -17.05 11.36 21.86
N PRO A 170 -16.59 10.12 21.61
CA PRO A 170 -17.47 8.97 21.49
C PRO A 170 -18.06 8.60 22.85
N THR A 171 -19.31 8.15 22.88
CA THR A 171 -19.99 7.73 24.10
C THR A 171 -20.53 6.30 24.00
N GLY A 172 -20.94 5.73 25.13
CA GLY A 172 -21.64 4.45 25.21
C GLY A 172 -20.95 3.31 24.42
N ILE A 173 -21.73 2.68 23.54
CA ILE A 173 -21.29 1.53 22.73
C ILE A 173 -20.17 1.89 21.77
N LEU A 174 -20.21 3.09 21.17
CA LEU A 174 -19.17 3.53 20.23
C LEU A 174 -17.82 3.64 20.93
N ARG A 175 -17.74 4.31 22.08
CA ARG A 175 -16.50 4.42 22.87
C ARG A 175 -15.95 3.04 23.22
N ARG A 176 -16.80 2.16 23.75
CA ARG A 176 -16.41 0.79 24.13
C ARG A 176 -15.84 0.02 22.93
N ASN A 177 -16.47 0.13 21.77
CA ASN A 177 -16.01 -0.57 20.57
C ASN A 177 -14.73 0.04 20.00
N LEU A 178 -14.55 1.37 20.07
CA LEU A 178 -13.29 2.02 19.70
C LEU A 178 -12.14 1.53 20.57
N VAL A 179 -12.30 1.50 21.90
CA VAL A 179 -11.26 0.97 22.82
C VAL A 179 -10.88 -0.46 22.43
N LYS A 180 -11.86 -1.34 22.21
CA LYS A 180 -11.60 -2.74 21.83
C LYS A 180 -10.89 -2.88 20.48
N ASN A 181 -11.35 -2.16 19.45
CA ASN A 181 -10.76 -2.26 18.10
C ASN A 181 -9.35 -1.66 18.06
N LEU A 182 -9.09 -0.57 18.78
CA LEU A 182 -7.75 0.00 18.90
C LEU A 182 -6.79 -0.96 19.61
N HIS A 183 -7.26 -1.69 20.63
CA HIS A 183 -6.47 -2.72 21.29
C HIS A 183 -6.16 -3.91 20.35
N TYR A 184 -7.15 -4.40 19.58
CA TYR A 184 -6.91 -5.45 18.58
C TYR A 184 -5.92 -5.02 17.49
N TRP A 185 -6.02 -3.77 17.05
CA TRP A 185 -5.10 -3.21 16.08
C TRP A 185 -3.68 -3.08 16.65
N TYR A 186 -3.55 -2.58 17.88
CA TYR A 186 -2.26 -2.50 18.59
C TYR A 186 -1.61 -3.88 18.73
N THR A 187 -2.31 -4.84 19.32
CA THR A 187 -1.79 -6.19 19.58
C THR A 187 -1.39 -6.92 18.30
N GLY A 188 -2.16 -6.76 17.22
CA GLY A 188 -1.89 -7.42 15.95
C GLY A 188 -0.76 -6.80 15.13
N ALA A 189 -0.56 -5.47 15.20
CA ALA A 189 0.32 -4.76 14.26
C ALA A 189 1.52 -4.05 14.91
N PHE A 190 1.41 -3.56 16.15
CA PHE A 190 2.40 -2.65 16.74
C PHE A 190 3.04 -3.16 18.03
N ALA A 191 2.37 -4.02 18.79
CA ALA A 191 2.99 -4.71 19.91
C ALA A 191 4.24 -5.51 19.49
N PRO A 192 4.22 -6.28 18.37
CA PRO A 192 5.43 -6.98 17.90
C PRO A 192 6.55 -6.04 17.44
N ALA A 193 6.21 -4.81 17.05
CA ALA A 193 7.18 -3.78 16.66
C ALA A 193 7.75 -2.99 17.86
N GLY A 194 7.34 -3.33 19.09
CA GLY A 194 7.83 -2.69 20.32
C GLY A 194 7.22 -1.31 20.59
N CYS A 195 6.13 -0.94 19.92
CA CYS A 195 5.47 0.34 20.19
C CYS A 195 4.73 0.30 21.54
N PRO A 196 4.73 1.39 22.32
CA PRO A 196 3.90 1.49 23.52
C PRO A 196 2.42 1.66 23.13
N GLU A 197 1.53 0.92 23.78
CA GLU A 197 0.09 1.09 23.59
C GLU A 197 -0.36 2.48 24.09
N GLN A 198 -1.23 3.13 23.33
CA GLN A 198 -1.85 4.40 23.71
C GLN A 198 -3.37 4.25 23.80
N PHE A 199 -3.96 5.01 24.73
CA PHE A 199 -5.37 4.87 25.10
C PHE A 199 -6.12 6.19 24.91
N PRO A 200 -6.39 6.63 23.66
CA PRO A 200 -7.00 7.94 23.38
C PRO A 200 -8.39 8.13 24.01
N TYR A 201 -9.06 7.02 24.35
CA TYR A 201 -10.37 7.03 25.00
C TYR A 201 -10.35 6.37 26.39
N GLY A 202 -9.18 6.14 26.98
CA GLY A 202 -8.98 5.37 28.21
C GLY A 202 -8.94 3.85 27.99
N GLN A 203 -8.77 3.11 29.08
CA GLN A 203 -8.71 1.64 29.11
C GLN A 203 -10.11 1.04 29.34
N SER A 204 -10.29 -0.21 28.92
CA SER A 204 -11.50 -1.00 29.16
C SER A 204 -11.55 -1.53 30.58
#